data_AF-A0A4T0VCX2-F1
#
_entry.id   AF-A0A4T0VCX2-F1
#
_cell.length_a   1.000
_cell.length_b   1.000
_cell.length_c   1.000
_cell.angle_alpha   90.00
_cell.angle_beta   90.00
_cell.angle_gamma   90.00
#
_symmetry.space_group_name_H-M   'P 1'
#
loop_
_entity.id
_entity.type
_entity.pdbx_description
1 polymer ?
#
loop_
_entity_poly.entity_id
_entity_poly.type
_entity_poly.pdbx_seq_one_letter_code
_entity_poly.pdbx_strand_id
1 'polypeptide(L)'
;MSSRSGRSGGSSSHHRSSKSSKKPRAVQRSIQQLIESLETHRVNTLTELCRIERVAATCENEEDALAFQGPMTSAWDYYVNSNQFLTELRGLTRSYPLCSDILYDAHIRVRNDPDSNKSWNLAWLCLMKIQEDGLVSGYAALEAAKPEMWGGREPSADEAAQLGACFEYEWNKAVDTMLRHWSIPPTWY
;
A
#
# COMPACT_ATOMS: atom_id res chain seq x y z
N MET A 1 -87.28 -6.72 26.68
CA MET A 1 -87.25 -6.72 25.21
C MET A 1 -85.80 -6.52 24.76
N SER A 2 -85.37 -7.29 23.75
CA SER A 2 -84.18 -7.09 22.88
C SER A 2 -82.78 -7.53 23.38
N SER A 3 -82.53 -8.83 23.17
CA SER A 3 -81.43 -9.52 22.47
C SER A 3 -80.18 -8.78 21.92
N ARG A 4 -79.04 -9.51 22.02
CA ARG A 4 -77.94 -9.76 21.02
C ARG A 4 -76.51 -9.21 21.26
N SER A 5 -75.63 -10.16 21.61
CA SER A 5 -74.35 -10.57 20.95
C SER A 5 -73.27 -9.56 20.54
N GLY A 6 -72.09 -9.70 21.20
CA GLY A 6 -70.81 -10.08 20.57
C GLY A 6 -69.96 -9.04 19.83
N ARG A 7 -68.71 -8.84 20.27
CA ARG A 7 -67.47 -9.11 19.48
C ARG A 7 -66.19 -8.77 20.25
N SER A 8 -65.26 -9.70 20.15
CA SER A 8 -63.85 -9.64 20.51
C SER A 8 -63.04 -8.80 19.52
N GLY A 9 -61.95 -8.21 20.02
CA GLY A 9 -60.89 -7.57 19.25
C GLY A 9 -60.22 -6.51 20.14
N GLY A 10 -58.93 -6.51 20.39
CA GLY A 10 -57.79 -7.21 19.83
C GLY A 10 -56.61 -6.32 20.19
N SER A 11 -55.78 -6.76 21.14
CA SER A 11 -54.67 -5.98 21.68
C SER A 11 -53.65 -5.69 20.58
N SER A 12 -53.54 -4.43 20.16
CA SER A 12 -52.49 -3.98 19.26
C SER A 12 -51.18 -3.82 20.05
N SER A 13 -50.40 -4.90 20.13
CA SER A 13 -49.01 -4.86 20.54
C SER A 13 -48.19 -4.13 19.47
N HIS A 14 -47.70 -2.94 19.82
CA HIS A 14 -46.71 -2.23 19.02
C HIS A 14 -45.38 -3.00 19.06
N HIS A 15 -45.20 -3.95 18.15
CA HIS A 15 -43.88 -4.49 17.83
C HIS A 15 -43.05 -3.40 17.18
N ARG A 16 -42.15 -2.79 17.97
CA ARG A 16 -40.98 -2.08 17.46
C ARG A 16 -40.12 -3.11 16.73
N SER A 17 -40.22 -3.16 15.40
CA SER A 17 -39.26 -3.90 14.60
C SER A 17 -37.91 -3.19 14.71
N SER A 18 -36.96 -3.84 15.37
CA SER A 18 -35.55 -3.51 15.21
C SER A 18 -35.21 -3.74 13.74
N LYS A 19 -35.02 -2.64 13.01
CA LYS A 19 -34.43 -2.68 11.67
C LYS A 19 -33.00 -3.17 11.82
N SER A 20 -32.81 -4.49 11.80
CA SER A 20 -31.53 -5.11 11.45
C SER A 20 -31.19 -4.62 10.05
N SER A 21 -30.18 -3.76 9.98
CA SER A 21 -29.52 -3.26 8.77
C SER A 21 -28.85 -4.43 8.04
N LYS A 22 -29.66 -5.29 7.41
CA LYS A 22 -29.15 -6.32 6.50
C LYS A 22 -28.52 -5.62 5.30
N LYS A 23 -27.20 -5.60 5.25
CA LYS A 23 -26.43 -5.08 4.13
C LYS A 23 -26.86 -5.77 2.81
N PRO A 24 -26.77 -5.09 1.67
CA PRO A 24 -26.97 -5.74 0.38
C PRO A 24 -25.91 -6.82 0.19
N ARG A 25 -26.34 -8.07 -0.02
CA ARG A 25 -25.49 -9.26 -0.22
C ARG A 25 -24.42 -9.09 -1.32
N ALA A 26 -24.61 -8.13 -2.22
CA ALA A 26 -23.66 -7.76 -3.25
C ALA A 26 -22.38 -7.10 -2.70
N VAL A 27 -22.48 -6.23 -1.68
CA VAL A 27 -21.33 -5.52 -1.10
C VAL A 27 -20.41 -6.46 -0.33
N GLN A 28 -20.98 -7.40 0.44
CA GLN A 28 -20.20 -8.41 1.14
C GLN A 28 -19.47 -9.35 0.17
N ARG A 29 -20.11 -9.72 -0.95
CA ARG A 29 -19.47 -10.52 -2.01
C ARG A 29 -18.31 -9.79 -2.65
N SER A 30 -18.41 -8.47 -2.87
CA SER A 30 -17.29 -7.69 -3.41
C SER A 30 -16.11 -7.61 -2.45
N ILE A 31 -16.34 -7.51 -1.13
CA ILE A 31 -15.25 -7.49 -0.13
C ILE A 31 -14.50 -8.83 -0.11
N GLN A 32 -15.23 -9.95 -0.08
CA GLN A 32 -14.60 -11.28 -0.14
C GLN A 32 -13.77 -11.48 -1.41
N GLN A 33 -14.23 -10.99 -2.56
CA GLN A 33 -13.47 -11.05 -3.81
C GLN A 33 -12.18 -10.23 -3.75
N LEU A 34 -12.22 -9.05 -3.13
CA LEU A 34 -11.02 -8.23 -2.93
C LEU A 34 -10.02 -8.93 -2.00
N ILE A 35 -10.49 -9.49 -0.89
CA ILE A 35 -9.66 -10.24 0.05
C ILE A 35 -9.02 -11.45 -0.65
N GLU A 36 -9.81 -12.25 -1.38
CA GLU A 36 -9.28 -13.40 -2.13
C GLU A 36 -8.22 -12.95 -3.15
N SER A 37 -8.41 -11.80 -3.82
CA SER A 37 -7.44 -11.28 -4.78
C SER A 37 -6.10 -10.86 -4.16
N LEU A 38 -6.12 -10.37 -2.91
CA LEU A 38 -4.93 -10.05 -2.12
C LEU A 38 -4.21 -11.33 -1.68
N GLU A 39 -4.94 -12.28 -1.11
CA GLU A 39 -4.40 -13.55 -0.59
C GLU A 39 -3.81 -14.44 -1.70
N THR A 40 -4.41 -14.40 -2.89
CA THR A 40 -3.91 -15.13 -4.06
C THR A 40 -2.84 -14.36 -4.84
N HIS A 41 -2.50 -13.14 -4.41
CA HIS A 41 -1.59 -12.22 -5.09
C HIS A 41 -1.92 -11.99 -6.57
N ARG A 42 -3.17 -12.21 -6.99
CA ARG A 42 -3.66 -11.88 -8.35
C ARG A 42 -3.55 -10.38 -8.61
N VAL A 43 -3.67 -9.59 -7.55
CA VAL A 43 -3.42 -8.16 -7.54
C VAL A 43 -2.08 -7.92 -6.85
N ASN A 44 -1.11 -7.44 -7.61
CA ASN A 44 0.25 -7.20 -7.11
C ASN A 44 0.89 -5.92 -7.64
N THR A 45 0.13 -4.98 -8.22
CA THR A 45 0.68 -3.68 -8.65
C THR A 45 0.42 -2.61 -7.59
N LEU A 46 1.30 -1.60 -7.51
CA LEU A 46 1.14 -0.49 -6.57
C LEU A 46 -0.25 0.16 -6.68
N THR A 47 -0.67 0.42 -7.92
CA THR A 47 -1.94 1.10 -8.21
C THR A 47 -3.13 0.31 -7.67
N GLU A 48 -3.17 -1.00 -7.90
CA GLU A 48 -4.30 -1.82 -7.50
C GLU A 48 -4.29 -2.11 -5.99
N LEU A 49 -3.13 -2.32 -5.38
CA LEU A 49 -3.03 -2.44 -3.92
C LEU A 49 -3.50 -1.16 -3.23
N CYS A 50 -3.06 0.02 -3.69
CA CYS A 50 -3.55 1.31 -3.18
C CYS A 50 -5.06 1.49 -3.42
N ARG A 51 -5.61 0.97 -4.52
CA ARG A 51 -7.05 1.02 -4.79
C ARG A 51 -7.82 0.20 -3.75
N ILE A 52 -7.35 -1.00 -3.41
CA ILE A 52 -8.00 -1.85 -2.41
C ILE A 52 -7.83 -1.25 -1.00
N GLU A 53 -6.66 -0.67 -0.69
CA GLU A 53 -6.42 0.04 0.57
C GLU A 53 -7.42 1.20 0.77
N ARG A 54 -7.69 1.99 -0.27
CA ARG A 54 -8.72 3.04 -0.21
C ARG A 54 -10.12 2.47 0.04
N VAL A 55 -10.46 1.32 -0.56
CA VAL A 55 -11.74 0.64 -0.28
C VAL A 55 -11.81 0.22 1.19
N ALA A 56 -10.74 -0.38 1.73
CA ALA A 56 -10.65 -0.75 3.14
C ALA A 56 -10.83 0.46 4.07
N ALA A 57 -10.18 1.58 3.77
CA ALA A 57 -10.30 2.83 4.55
C ALA A 57 -11.70 3.46 4.52
N THR A 58 -12.51 3.17 3.50
CA THR A 58 -13.90 3.66 3.41
C THR A 58 -14.93 2.73 4.05
N CYS A 59 -14.51 1.59 4.63
CA CYS A 59 -15.43 0.66 5.28
C CYS A 59 -16.07 1.28 6.54
N GLU A 60 -17.38 1.50 6.52
CA GLU A 60 -18.13 2.01 7.68
C GLU A 60 -18.30 0.96 8.80
N ASN A 61 -18.10 -0.32 8.48
CA ASN A 61 -18.18 -1.43 9.43
C ASN A 61 -16.79 -1.87 9.86
N GLU A 62 -16.58 -1.85 11.17
CA GLU A 62 -15.32 -2.27 11.81
C GLU A 62 -14.93 -3.71 11.46
N GLU A 63 -15.89 -4.64 11.38
CA GLU A 63 -15.61 -6.04 11.00
C GLU A 63 -15.03 -6.15 9.58
N ASP A 64 -15.57 -5.36 8.64
CA ASP A 64 -15.10 -5.35 7.26
C ASP A 64 -13.71 -4.69 7.16
N ALA A 65 -13.47 -3.61 7.90
CA ALA A 65 -12.16 -2.96 7.97
C ALA A 65 -11.09 -3.89 8.56
N LEU A 66 -11.42 -4.60 9.65
CA LEU A 66 -10.54 -5.60 10.27
C LEU A 66 -10.26 -6.78 9.34
N ALA A 67 -11.24 -7.22 8.55
CA ALA A 67 -11.07 -8.32 7.60
C ALA A 67 -10.01 -8.02 6.52
N PHE A 68 -9.75 -6.74 6.20
CA PHE A 68 -8.69 -6.35 5.28
C PHE A 68 -7.28 -6.39 5.91
N GLN A 69 -7.16 -6.36 7.25
CA GLN A 69 -5.87 -6.09 7.89
C GLN A 69 -4.79 -7.12 7.59
N GLY A 70 -5.10 -8.40 7.81
CA GLY A 70 -4.18 -9.50 7.49
C GLY A 70 -3.86 -9.59 5.99
N PRO A 71 -4.88 -9.68 5.11
CA PRO A 71 -4.67 -9.74 3.66
C PRO A 71 -3.89 -8.56 3.08
N MET A 72 -4.16 -7.33 3.53
CA MET A 72 -3.45 -6.14 3.06
C MET A 72 -1.99 -6.14 3.50
N THR A 73 -1.72 -6.49 4.76
CA THR A 73 -0.34 -6.61 5.28
C THR A 73 0.45 -7.64 4.50
N SER A 74 -0.13 -8.83 4.27
CA SER A 74 0.51 -9.91 3.50
C SER A 74 0.77 -9.51 2.04
N ALA A 75 -0.18 -8.81 1.41
CA ALA A 75 -0.02 -8.37 0.03
C ALA A 75 1.07 -7.31 -0.13
N TRP A 76 1.20 -6.35 0.81
CA TRP A 76 2.29 -5.39 0.81
C TRP A 76 3.65 -6.03 1.08
N ASP A 77 3.72 -6.99 2.00
CA ASP A 77 4.94 -7.77 2.22
C ASP A 77 5.34 -8.53 0.95
N TYR A 78 4.40 -9.24 0.32
CA TYR A 78 4.66 -9.91 -0.95
C TYR A 78 5.10 -8.94 -2.05
N TYR A 79 4.45 -7.79 -2.19
CA TYR A 79 4.77 -6.78 -3.20
C TYR A 79 6.24 -6.32 -3.11
N VAL A 80 6.71 -6.04 -1.90
CA VAL A 80 8.09 -5.59 -1.63
C VAL A 80 9.08 -6.73 -1.84
N ASN A 81 8.76 -7.96 -1.43
CA ASN A 81 9.67 -9.10 -1.48
C ASN A 81 9.69 -9.87 -2.83
N SER A 82 8.70 -9.68 -3.72
CA SER A 82 8.53 -10.46 -4.97
C SER A 82 9.16 -9.85 -6.23
N ASN A 83 10.13 -8.93 -6.10
CA ASN A 83 10.70 -8.08 -7.17
C ASN A 83 9.71 -7.14 -7.87
N GLN A 84 8.41 -7.26 -7.64
CA GLN A 84 7.40 -6.45 -8.30
C GLN A 84 7.55 -4.96 -7.96
N PHE A 85 7.84 -4.62 -6.70
CA PHE A 85 8.15 -3.25 -6.28
C PHE A 85 9.37 -2.66 -7.01
N LEU A 86 10.49 -3.40 -7.04
CA LEU A 86 11.69 -2.99 -7.78
C LEU A 86 11.42 -2.84 -9.28
N THR A 87 10.60 -3.73 -9.85
CA THR A 87 10.24 -3.71 -11.26
C THR A 87 9.46 -2.44 -11.61
N GLU A 88 8.48 -2.05 -10.79
CA GLU A 88 7.73 -0.81 -11.01
C GLU A 88 8.61 0.42 -10.85
N LEU A 89 9.53 0.46 -9.86
CA LEU A 89 10.49 1.55 -9.71
C LEU A 89 11.40 1.66 -10.94
N ARG A 90 11.94 0.55 -11.43
CA ARG A 90 12.74 0.52 -12.66
C ARG A 90 11.95 0.92 -13.90
N GLY A 91 10.63 0.69 -13.89
CA GLY A 91 9.73 1.20 -14.92
C GLY A 91 9.66 2.72 -14.98
N LEU A 92 9.92 3.41 -13.85
CA LEU A 92 9.99 4.86 -13.71
C LEU A 92 11.41 5.42 -13.89
N THR A 93 12.46 4.61 -13.68
CA THR A 93 13.87 4.99 -13.83
C THR A 93 14.50 4.32 -15.05
N ARG A 94 14.05 4.67 -16.26
CA ARG A 94 14.42 3.93 -17.48
C ARG A 94 15.78 4.31 -18.02
N SER A 95 16.17 5.57 -17.84
CA SER A 95 17.49 6.04 -18.29
C SER A 95 18.59 5.52 -17.37
N TYR A 96 18.27 5.44 -16.09
CA TYR A 96 19.17 5.06 -15.03
C TYR A 96 18.46 4.10 -14.06
N PRO A 97 18.41 2.79 -14.35
CA PRO A 97 17.69 1.81 -13.53
C PRO A 97 18.09 1.84 -12.05
N LEU A 98 17.09 1.95 -11.18
CA LEU A 98 17.28 1.95 -9.73
C LEU A 98 17.97 0.65 -9.26
N CYS A 99 19.01 0.81 -8.45
CA CYS A 99 19.76 -0.30 -7.88
C CYS A 99 18.92 -1.04 -6.83
N SER A 100 19.06 -2.36 -6.72
CA SER A 100 18.29 -3.14 -5.73
C SER A 100 18.67 -2.83 -4.28
N ASP A 101 19.92 -2.40 -4.07
CA ASP A 101 20.51 -2.27 -2.74
C ASP A 101 19.83 -1.18 -1.91
N ILE A 102 19.35 -0.11 -2.55
CA ILE A 102 18.59 0.95 -1.87
C ILE A 102 17.29 0.41 -1.25
N LEU A 103 16.60 -0.53 -1.92
CA LEU A 103 15.39 -1.14 -1.40
C LEU A 103 15.68 -2.13 -0.27
N TYR A 104 16.78 -2.88 -0.41
CA TYR A 104 17.21 -3.79 0.63
C TYR A 104 17.57 -3.04 1.92
N ASP A 105 18.33 -1.95 1.84
CA ASP A 105 18.68 -1.11 2.99
C ASP A 105 17.43 -0.46 3.61
N ALA A 106 16.55 0.12 2.77
CA ALA A 106 15.29 0.68 3.24
C ALA A 106 14.44 -0.35 4.00
N HIS A 107 14.33 -1.58 3.49
CA HIS A 107 13.57 -2.64 4.14
C HIS A 107 14.17 -3.04 5.50
N ILE A 108 15.50 -3.11 5.62
CA ILE A 108 16.17 -3.36 6.90
C ILE A 108 15.90 -2.22 7.89
N ARG A 109 15.97 -0.97 7.44
CA ARG A 109 15.70 0.20 8.27
C ARG A 109 14.28 0.21 8.78
N VAL A 110 13.30 -0.12 7.94
CA VAL A 110 11.90 -0.29 8.37
C VAL A 110 11.78 -1.37 9.44
N ARG A 111 12.42 -2.54 9.27
CA ARG A 111 12.34 -3.62 10.27
C ARG A 111 12.99 -3.28 11.61
N ASN A 112 13.97 -2.38 11.61
CA ASN A 112 14.66 -1.92 12.82
C ASN A 112 13.99 -0.69 13.46
N ASP A 113 13.02 -0.09 12.79
CA ASP A 113 12.32 1.09 13.29
C ASP A 113 11.15 0.68 14.19
N PRO A 114 11.15 1.07 15.49
CA PRO A 114 10.08 0.74 16.42
C PRO A 114 8.73 1.35 16.04
N ASP A 115 8.70 2.39 15.21
CA ASP A 115 7.49 3.07 14.75
C ASP A 115 6.87 2.44 13.49
N SER A 116 7.53 1.46 12.86
CA SER A 116 7.03 0.79 11.64
C SER A 116 5.73 0.00 11.86
N ASN A 117 5.38 -0.33 13.11
CA ASN A 117 4.12 -0.98 13.44
C ASN A 117 2.89 -0.06 13.26
N LYS A 118 3.09 1.23 12.98
CA LYS A 118 2.03 2.23 12.75
C LYS A 118 1.40 2.15 11.36
N SER A 119 1.84 1.24 10.49
CA SER A 119 1.24 1.01 9.16
C SER A 119 1.36 -0.46 8.75
N TRP A 120 0.38 -0.98 8.00
CA TRP A 120 0.52 -2.26 7.26
C TRP A 120 1.28 -2.11 5.94
N ASN A 121 1.59 -0.87 5.54
CA ASN A 121 2.02 -0.56 4.19
C ASN A 121 3.55 -0.56 4.10
N LEU A 122 4.12 -1.76 3.95
CA LEU A 122 5.57 -1.94 3.86
C LEU A 122 6.20 -1.13 2.71
N ALA A 123 5.51 -1.01 1.58
CA ALA A 123 6.00 -0.26 0.42
C ALA A 123 6.14 1.23 0.73
N TRP A 124 5.10 1.83 1.32
CA TRP A 124 5.13 3.22 1.75
C TRP A 124 6.22 3.46 2.80
N LEU A 125 6.34 2.58 3.81
CA LEU A 125 7.39 2.68 4.82
C LEU A 125 8.80 2.65 4.19
N CYS A 126 9.05 1.75 3.24
CA CYS A 126 10.33 1.70 2.52
C CYS A 126 10.58 3.00 1.74
N LEU A 127 9.59 3.51 1.00
CA LEU A 127 9.73 4.77 0.25
C LEU A 127 10.01 5.96 1.17
N MET A 128 9.36 6.03 2.33
CA MET A 128 9.64 7.04 3.35
C MET A 128 11.07 6.94 3.87
N LYS A 129 11.57 5.74 4.19
CA LYS A 129 12.97 5.57 4.61
C LYS A 129 13.96 5.98 3.53
N ILE A 130 13.67 5.68 2.26
CA ILE A 130 14.51 6.12 1.14
C ILE A 130 14.61 7.64 1.09
N GLN A 131 13.49 8.34 1.30
CA GLN A 131 13.42 9.79 1.25
C GLN A 131 14.01 10.46 2.50
N GLU A 132 13.58 10.05 3.69
CA GLU A 132 13.95 10.67 4.97
C GLU A 132 15.41 10.43 5.33
N ASP A 133 15.95 9.24 5.06
CA ASP A 133 17.34 8.92 5.35
C ASP A 133 18.30 9.34 4.21
N GLY A 134 17.77 9.95 3.15
CA GLY A 134 18.56 10.44 2.01
C GLY A 134 19.30 9.34 1.25
N LEU A 135 18.74 8.13 1.19
CA LEU A 135 19.43 6.96 0.62
C LEU A 135 19.76 7.15 -0.87
N VAL A 136 18.93 7.88 -1.60
CA VAL A 136 19.09 8.10 -3.04
C VAL A 136 20.46 8.70 -3.36
N SER A 137 20.89 9.75 -2.66
CA SER A 137 22.14 10.44 -2.96
C SER A 137 23.35 9.54 -2.75
N GLY A 138 23.37 8.80 -1.64
CA GLY A 138 24.46 7.86 -1.34
C GLY A 138 24.56 6.72 -2.37
N TYR A 139 23.45 6.07 -2.68
CA TYR A 139 23.44 4.98 -3.65
C TYR A 139 23.67 5.46 -5.09
N ALA A 140 23.21 6.65 -5.45
CA ALA A 140 23.48 7.24 -6.76
C ALA A 140 24.98 7.50 -6.98
N ALA A 141 25.66 8.03 -5.95
CA ALA A 141 27.11 8.23 -5.99
C ALA A 141 27.88 6.90 -6.09
N LEU A 142 27.47 5.89 -5.32
CA LEU A 142 28.08 4.56 -5.37
C LEU A 142 27.88 3.89 -6.73
N GLU A 143 26.68 3.99 -7.31
CA GLU A 143 26.38 3.41 -8.63
C GLU A 143 27.17 4.12 -9.73
N ALA A 144 27.27 5.45 -9.68
CA ALA A 144 28.03 6.24 -10.63
C ALA A 144 29.53 5.99 -10.60
N ALA A 145 30.08 5.57 -9.46
CA ALA A 145 31.50 5.26 -9.33
C ALA A 145 31.88 3.88 -9.89
N LYS A 146 30.90 3.00 -10.17
CA LYS A 146 31.15 1.64 -10.67
C LYS A 146 31.84 1.67 -12.04
N PRO A 147 32.98 1.00 -12.23
CA PRO A 147 33.67 0.96 -13.52
C PRO A 147 32.80 0.48 -14.68
N GLU A 148 31.82 -0.38 -14.42
CA GLU A 148 30.86 -0.89 -15.40
C GLU A 148 30.06 0.23 -16.08
N MET A 149 29.79 1.33 -15.38
CA MET A 149 29.12 2.52 -15.92
C MET A 149 29.98 3.27 -16.94
N TRP A 150 31.28 3.00 -16.95
CA TRP A 150 32.28 3.69 -17.75
C TRP A 150 32.98 2.74 -18.75
N GLY A 151 32.41 1.57 -19.00
CA GLY A 151 33.00 0.58 -19.91
C GLY A 151 34.23 -0.13 -19.33
N GLY A 152 34.29 -0.25 -18.00
CA GLY A 152 35.36 -0.94 -17.26
C GLY A 152 36.52 -0.05 -16.82
N ARG A 153 36.50 1.25 -17.12
CA ARG A 153 37.50 2.20 -16.60
C ARG A 153 37.09 2.80 -15.26
N GLU A 154 38.07 3.24 -14.48
CA GLU A 154 37.79 4.13 -13.36
C GLU A 154 37.39 5.53 -13.88
N PRO A 155 36.28 6.10 -13.40
CA PRO A 155 35.94 7.49 -13.65
C PRO A 155 36.77 8.44 -12.78
N SER A 156 36.94 9.67 -13.24
CA SER A 156 37.34 10.76 -12.35
C SER A 156 36.22 11.11 -11.37
N ALA A 157 36.56 11.81 -10.28
CA ALA A 157 35.58 12.25 -9.29
C ALA A 157 34.48 13.14 -9.92
N ASP A 158 34.85 14.03 -10.83
CA ASP A 158 33.90 14.94 -11.49
C ASP A 158 32.96 14.19 -12.43
N GLU A 159 33.47 13.20 -13.17
CA GLU A 159 32.66 12.34 -14.04
C GLU A 159 31.64 11.52 -13.25
N ALA A 160 32.10 10.87 -12.16
CA ALA A 160 31.22 10.12 -11.27
C ALA A 160 30.16 11.02 -10.62
N ALA A 161 30.53 12.23 -10.19
CA ALA A 161 29.58 13.18 -9.60
C ALA A 161 28.51 13.62 -10.61
N GLN A 162 28.88 13.90 -11.86
CA GLN A 162 27.93 14.28 -12.91
C GLN A 162 26.93 13.16 -13.21
N LEU A 163 27.39 11.92 -13.35
CA LEU A 163 26.51 10.77 -13.55
C LEU A 163 25.66 10.49 -12.31
N GLY A 164 26.23 10.64 -11.11
CA GLY A 164 25.53 10.53 -9.83
C GLY A 164 24.35 11.50 -9.73
N ALA A 165 24.52 12.75 -10.16
CA ALA A 165 23.44 13.72 -10.19
C ALA A 165 22.30 13.30 -11.14
N CYS A 166 22.61 12.64 -12.26
CA CYS A 166 21.60 12.10 -13.16
C CYS A 166 20.81 10.94 -12.53
N PHE A 167 21.50 10.00 -11.87
CA PHE A 167 20.87 8.94 -11.08
C PHE A 167 19.95 9.52 -10.01
N GLU A 168 20.49 10.41 -9.18
CA GLU A 168 19.80 11.03 -8.06
C GLU A 168 18.52 11.73 -8.50
N TYR A 169 18.59 12.50 -9.59
CA TYR A 169 17.42 13.17 -10.14
C TYR A 169 16.31 12.20 -10.57
N GLU A 170 16.64 11.16 -11.36
CA GLU A 170 15.64 10.23 -11.85
C GLU A 170 15.06 9.35 -10.72
N TRP A 171 15.91 8.92 -9.78
CA TRP A 171 15.50 8.07 -8.66
C TRP A 171 14.62 8.83 -7.67
N ASN A 172 14.97 10.07 -7.30
CA ASN A 172 14.10 10.91 -6.47
C ASN A 172 12.74 11.13 -7.15
N LYS A 173 12.74 11.43 -8.45
CA LYS A 173 11.50 11.59 -9.21
C LYS A 173 10.64 10.32 -9.18
N ALA A 174 11.25 9.15 -9.28
CA ALA A 174 10.52 7.87 -9.22
C ALA A 174 9.94 7.61 -7.83
N VAL A 175 10.72 7.82 -6.77
CA VAL A 175 10.27 7.70 -5.36
C VAL A 175 9.12 8.66 -5.09
N ASP A 176 9.27 9.94 -5.45
CA ASP A 176 8.21 10.95 -5.33
C ASP A 176 6.95 10.56 -6.11
N THR A 177 7.11 9.98 -7.31
CA THR A 177 5.98 9.54 -8.13
C THR A 177 5.20 8.41 -7.45
N MET A 178 5.90 7.45 -6.84
CA MET A 178 5.25 6.38 -6.09
C MET A 178 4.59 6.87 -4.80
N LEU A 179 5.25 7.76 -4.05
CA LEU A 179 4.70 8.32 -2.82
C LEU A 179 3.39 9.10 -3.04
N ARG A 180 3.18 9.69 -4.23
CA ARG A 180 1.92 10.37 -4.59
C ARG A 180 0.70 9.45 -4.62
N HIS A 181 0.85 8.12 -4.57
CA HIS A 181 -0.27 7.21 -4.43
C HIS A 181 -1.00 7.38 -3.08
N TRP A 182 -0.33 7.96 -2.08
CA TRP A 182 -0.85 8.24 -0.75
C TRP A 182 -0.90 9.75 -0.51
N SER A 183 -2.07 10.36 -0.69
CA SER A 183 -2.30 11.76 -0.31
C SER A 183 -2.35 11.98 1.21
N ILE A 184 -2.61 10.90 1.95
CA ILE A 184 -2.62 10.84 3.42
C ILE A 184 -1.77 9.61 3.78
N PRO A 185 -0.85 9.69 4.77
CA PRO A 185 -0.10 8.53 5.24
C PRO A 185 -1.03 7.36 5.60
N PRO A 186 -0.75 6.13 5.12
CA PRO A 186 -1.54 4.94 5.46
C PRO A 186 -1.18 4.43 6.87
N THR A 187 -1.24 5.32 7.87
CA THR A 187 -0.90 5.04 9.27
C THR A 187 -2.15 5.01 10.14
N TRP A 188 -2.15 4.20 11.19
CA TRP A 188 -3.17 4.23 12.24
C TRP A 188 -2.83 5.28 13.31
N TYR A 189 -3.86 5.98 13.82
CA TYR A 189 -3.77 6.97 14.90
C TYR A 189 -4.24 6.41 16.24
#